data_AF-A0A525WJU1-F1
#
_entry.id   AF-A0A525WJU1-F1
#
_cell.length_a   1.000
_cell.length_b   1.000
_cell.length_c   1.000
_cell.angle_alpha   90.00
_cell.angle_beta   90.00
_cell.angle_gamma   90.00
#
_symmetry.space_group_name_H-M   'P 1'
#
loop_
_entity.id
_entity.type
_entity.pdbx_description
1 polymer ?
#
loop_
_entity_poly.entity_id
_entity_poly.type
_entity_poly.pdbx_seq_one_letter_code
_entity_poly.pdbx_strand_id
1 'polypeptide(L)'
;MIERFEVALNTPAGRLTTAIDVPTGFIPITSIVPVSRRLGDEAAQLEVQQATAAGQTVSCRIGCAACCRMLVPLSAPETFALRDYVDQLPADRRVSLLHRLSDTKDRLKQSDLWDRMNDVAEASKQVPDEELDPINQSYYALRIPCSYLENETCSIYEARPAACRELLVTTPAELCQDLVQNPVTPLPVSMRISSILGLVWGTLTDSPPRLIPLPMALEWAGRHEEEARRTWPGSSLLDQVLDNMWRFLSQEFTNRGRADGKDR
;
A
#
# COMPACT_ATOMS: atom_id res chain seq x y z
N MET A 1 -0.09 13.75 -26.03
CA MET A 1 -1.45 13.30 -26.40
C MET A 1 -1.98 12.48 -25.23
N ILE A 2 -3.26 12.61 -24.90
CA ILE A 2 -3.92 11.83 -23.84
C ILE A 2 -4.87 10.87 -24.53
N GLU A 3 -4.83 9.62 -24.14
CA GLU A 3 -5.74 8.58 -24.61
C GLU A 3 -6.65 8.15 -23.46
N ARG A 4 -7.91 7.87 -23.77
CA ARG A 4 -8.92 7.47 -22.80
C ARG A 4 -9.23 5.98 -22.95
N PHE A 5 -9.07 5.24 -21.86
CA PHE A 5 -9.32 3.82 -21.77
C PHE A 5 -10.57 3.57 -20.94
N GLU A 6 -11.52 2.79 -21.47
CA GLU A 6 -12.65 2.29 -20.69
C GLU A 6 -12.26 0.94 -20.09
N VAL A 7 -12.02 0.94 -18.78
CA VAL A 7 -11.55 -0.24 -18.03
C VAL A 7 -12.72 -0.87 -17.28
N ALA A 8 -12.84 -2.19 -17.41
CA ALA A 8 -13.77 -2.99 -16.62
C ALA A 8 -13.01 -4.12 -15.93
N LEU A 9 -13.08 -4.17 -14.60
CA LEU A 9 -12.52 -5.25 -13.80
C LEU A 9 -13.64 -5.97 -13.05
N ASN A 10 -13.65 -7.30 -13.11
CA ASN A 10 -14.55 -8.10 -12.29
C ASN A 10 -13.83 -8.45 -10.99
N THR A 11 -14.40 -8.04 -9.86
CA THR A 11 -13.95 -8.45 -8.52
C THR A 11 -14.93 -9.46 -7.95
N PRO A 12 -14.55 -10.24 -6.93
CA PRO A 12 -15.50 -11.12 -6.24
C PRO A 12 -16.69 -10.37 -5.63
N ALA A 13 -16.51 -9.09 -5.25
CA ALA A 13 -17.56 -8.26 -4.67
C ALA A 13 -18.44 -7.52 -5.69
N GLY A 14 -18.06 -7.54 -6.97
CA GLY A 14 -18.80 -6.89 -8.03
C GLY A 14 -17.93 -6.40 -9.17
N ARG A 15 -18.57 -5.81 -10.18
CA ARG A 15 -17.90 -5.25 -11.34
C ARG A 15 -17.63 -3.76 -11.13
N LEU A 16 -16.39 -3.35 -11.34
CA LEU A 16 -16.02 -1.94 -11.47
C LEU A 16 -15.85 -1.59 -12.96
N THR A 17 -16.32 -0.40 -13.33
CA THR A 17 -16.15 0.17 -14.68
C THR A 17 -15.76 1.63 -14.53
N THR A 18 -14.62 2.02 -15.08
CA THR A 18 -14.15 3.41 -15.02
C THR A 18 -13.39 3.79 -16.28
N ALA A 19 -13.43 5.09 -16.60
CA ALA A 19 -12.60 5.68 -17.63
C ALA A 19 -11.26 6.13 -17.02
N ILE A 20 -10.16 5.88 -17.75
CA ILE A 20 -8.82 6.26 -17.35
C ILE A 20 -8.17 7.06 -18.49
N ASP A 21 -7.80 8.30 -18.19
CA ASP A 21 -7.03 9.13 -19.09
C ASP A 21 -5.54 8.92 -18.84
N VAL A 22 -4.80 8.51 -19.88
CA VAL A 22 -3.37 8.23 -19.81
C VAL A 22 -2.60 9.06 -20.83
N PRO A 23 -1.56 9.78 -20.40
CA PRO A 23 -0.63 10.41 -21.34
C PRO A 23 0.09 9.33 -22.16
N THR A 24 0.03 9.40 -23.49
CA THR A 24 0.68 8.41 -24.37
C THR A 24 2.19 8.63 -24.53
N GLY A 25 2.72 9.73 -23.96
CA GLY A 25 4.15 10.01 -23.92
C GLY A 25 4.89 9.20 -22.86
N PHE A 26 6.19 9.49 -22.74
CA PHE A 26 7.02 8.95 -21.66
C PHE A 26 6.73 9.69 -20.36
N ILE A 27 6.30 8.95 -19.34
CA ILE A 27 5.95 9.48 -18.02
C ILE A 27 6.71 8.72 -16.92
N PRO A 28 6.98 9.35 -15.76
CA PRO A 28 7.58 8.65 -14.62
C PRO A 28 6.60 7.63 -14.06
N ILE A 29 7.12 6.57 -13.44
CA ILE A 29 6.31 5.51 -12.83
C ILE A 29 5.34 6.06 -11.77
N THR A 30 5.69 7.16 -11.10
CA THR A 30 4.84 7.82 -10.10
C THR A 30 3.50 8.29 -10.67
N SER A 31 3.43 8.53 -11.98
CA SER A 31 2.20 8.95 -12.68
C SER A 31 1.10 7.88 -12.67
N ILE A 32 1.46 6.58 -12.56
CA ILE A 32 0.46 5.51 -12.56
C ILE A 32 -0.14 5.26 -11.17
N VAL A 33 0.57 5.63 -10.10
CA VAL A 33 0.18 5.37 -8.70
C VAL A 33 -1.22 5.89 -8.36
N PRO A 34 -1.61 7.14 -8.71
CA PRO A 34 -2.96 7.64 -8.40
C PRO A 34 -4.06 6.85 -9.10
N VAL A 35 -3.82 6.39 -10.34
CA VAL A 35 -4.78 5.58 -11.10
C VAL A 35 -4.92 4.20 -10.48
N SER A 36 -3.81 3.50 -10.21
CA SER A 36 -3.83 2.18 -9.58
C SER A 36 -4.51 2.21 -8.22
N ARG A 37 -4.22 3.24 -7.42
CA ARG A 37 -4.82 3.43 -6.09
C ARG A 37 -6.32 3.69 -6.15
N ARG A 38 -6.79 4.51 -7.10
CA ARG A 38 -8.23 4.73 -7.32
C ARG A 38 -8.96 3.44 -7.67
N LEU A 39 -8.40 2.60 -8.54
CA LEU A 39 -8.96 1.28 -8.86
C LEU A 39 -9.03 0.37 -7.62
N GLY A 40 -8.00 0.40 -6.77
CA GLY A 40 -8.01 -0.28 -5.47
C GLY A 40 -9.09 0.25 -4.53
N ASP A 41 -9.23 1.58 -4.41
CA ASP A 41 -10.24 2.24 -3.58
C ASP A 41 -11.68 1.90 -4.07
N GLU A 42 -11.91 1.86 -5.38
CA GLU A 42 -13.19 1.44 -5.98
C GLU A 42 -13.51 -0.04 -5.69
N ALA A 43 -12.51 -0.92 -5.79
CA ALA A 43 -12.68 -2.33 -5.44
C ALA A 43 -12.96 -2.53 -3.94
N ALA A 44 -12.23 -1.84 -3.07
CA ALA A 44 -12.48 -1.84 -1.63
C ALA A 44 -13.90 -1.34 -1.32
N GLN A 45 -14.39 -0.34 -2.05
CA GLN A 45 -15.74 0.18 -1.87
C GLN A 45 -16.82 -0.86 -2.23
N LEU A 46 -16.59 -1.75 -3.20
CA LEU A 46 -17.47 -2.87 -3.50
C LEU A 46 -17.52 -3.87 -2.34
N GLU A 47 -16.38 -4.21 -1.75
CA GLU A 47 -16.31 -5.08 -0.56
C GLU A 47 -17.07 -4.46 0.63
N VAL A 48 -16.93 -3.14 0.84
CA VAL A 48 -17.69 -2.40 1.87
C VAL A 48 -19.19 -2.48 1.62
N GLN A 49 -19.63 -2.29 0.37
CA GLN A 49 -21.04 -2.39 0.00
C GLN A 49 -21.59 -3.79 0.22
N GLN A 50 -20.85 -4.83 -0.18
CA GLN A 50 -21.25 -6.22 0.03
C GLN A 50 -21.38 -6.56 1.53
N ALA A 51 -20.40 -6.18 2.35
CA ALA A 51 -20.44 -6.41 3.79
C ALA A 51 -21.60 -5.66 4.46
N THR A 52 -21.85 -4.41 4.05
CA THR A 52 -22.99 -3.62 4.55
C THR A 52 -24.32 -4.27 4.17
N ALA A 53 -24.45 -4.76 2.94
CA ALA A 53 -25.63 -5.50 2.49
C ALA A 53 -25.85 -6.81 3.25
N ALA A 54 -24.77 -7.42 3.76
CA ALA A 54 -24.80 -8.58 4.65
C ALA A 54 -25.04 -8.22 6.14
N GLY A 55 -25.31 -6.95 6.46
CA GLY A 55 -25.58 -6.48 7.82
C GLY A 55 -24.34 -6.26 8.68
N GLN A 56 -23.14 -6.31 8.11
CA GLN A 56 -21.90 -6.00 8.82
C GLN A 56 -21.65 -4.48 8.84
N THR A 57 -20.91 -4.00 9.84
CA THR A 57 -20.53 -2.58 9.95
C THR A 57 -19.02 -2.45 9.85
N VAL A 58 -18.52 -1.62 8.93
CA VAL A 58 -17.10 -1.31 8.83
C VAL A 58 -16.71 -0.31 9.92
N SER A 59 -15.71 -0.65 10.73
CA SER A 59 -15.29 0.17 11.88
C SER A 59 -14.25 1.24 11.54
N CYS A 60 -13.59 1.11 10.38
CA CYS A 60 -12.51 2.00 9.99
C CYS A 60 -13.03 3.39 9.58
N ARG A 61 -12.43 4.44 10.14
CA ARG A 61 -12.77 5.84 9.90
C ARG A 61 -11.58 6.75 10.15
N ILE A 62 -11.64 7.99 9.67
CA ILE A 62 -10.66 9.04 9.99
C ILE A 62 -10.56 9.18 11.52
N GLY A 63 -9.34 9.26 12.04
CA GLY A 63 -9.07 9.30 13.48
C GLY A 63 -8.93 7.92 14.16
N CYS A 64 -9.22 6.82 13.45
CA CYS A 64 -8.82 5.49 13.90
C CYS A 64 -7.36 5.24 13.50
N ALA A 65 -6.48 5.06 14.48
CA ALA A 65 -5.03 4.96 14.27
C ALA A 65 -4.39 3.74 14.94
N ALA A 66 -5.21 2.71 15.20
CA ALA A 66 -4.72 1.41 15.66
C ALA A 66 -3.75 0.78 14.65
N CYS A 67 -4.07 0.85 13.35
CA CYS A 67 -3.20 0.36 12.27
C CYS A 67 -1.95 1.23 12.05
N CYS A 68 -1.96 2.49 12.50
CA CYS A 68 -0.82 3.41 12.38
C CYS A 68 0.34 3.08 13.34
N ARG A 69 0.30 1.91 14.00
CA ARG A 69 1.39 1.34 14.81
C ARG A 69 1.90 0.01 14.25
N MET A 70 1.46 -0.37 13.04
CA MET A 70 1.93 -1.54 12.30
C MET A 70 2.98 -1.14 11.26
N LEU A 71 3.79 -2.11 10.83
CA LEU A 71 4.74 -1.90 9.74
C LEU A 71 3.97 -1.89 8.41
N VAL A 72 4.07 -0.79 7.68
CA VAL A 72 3.40 -0.62 6.39
C VAL A 72 4.44 -0.81 5.27
N PRO A 73 4.30 -1.82 4.41
CA PRO A 73 5.15 -1.99 3.24
C PRO A 73 4.64 -1.14 2.07
N LEU A 74 5.57 -0.52 1.35
CA LEU A 74 5.31 0.24 0.12
C LEU A 74 6.01 -0.45 -1.05
N SER A 75 5.44 -0.29 -2.24
CA SER A 75 6.18 -0.53 -3.48
C SER A 75 7.18 0.60 -3.77
N ALA A 76 8.16 0.35 -4.64
CA ALA A 76 9.06 1.40 -5.11
C ALA A 76 8.31 2.57 -5.78
N PRO A 77 7.31 2.35 -6.67
CA PRO A 77 6.50 3.43 -7.23
C PRO A 77 5.77 4.27 -6.17
N GLU A 78 5.16 3.64 -5.15
CA GLU A 78 4.52 4.37 -4.05
C GLU A 78 5.52 5.16 -3.23
N THR A 79 6.72 4.62 -3.03
CA THR A 79 7.79 5.28 -2.28
C THR A 79 8.28 6.54 -2.98
N PHE A 80 8.47 6.48 -4.30
CA PHE A 80 8.79 7.66 -5.11
C PHE A 80 7.63 8.67 -5.13
N ALA A 81 6.39 8.22 -5.31
CA ALA A 81 5.22 9.11 -5.31
C ALA A 81 5.01 9.78 -3.93
N LEU A 82 5.30 9.07 -2.84
CA LEU A 82 5.27 9.63 -1.49
C LEU A 82 6.35 10.70 -1.31
N ARG A 83 7.56 10.49 -1.87
CA ARG A 83 8.60 11.51 -1.86
C ARG A 83 8.18 12.76 -2.62
N ASP A 84 7.64 12.61 -3.84
CA ASP A 84 7.11 13.71 -4.64
C ASP A 84 6.03 14.50 -3.87
N TYR A 85 5.15 13.80 -3.16
CA TYR A 85 4.11 14.42 -2.33
C TYR A 85 4.70 15.21 -1.16
N VAL A 86 5.66 14.62 -0.42
CA VAL A 86 6.29 15.27 0.73
C VAL A 86 7.09 16.49 0.31
N ASP A 87 7.75 16.45 -0.85
CA ASP A 87 8.52 17.58 -1.38
C ASP A 87 7.63 18.78 -1.75
N GLN A 88 6.35 18.54 -2.06
CA GLN A 88 5.34 19.57 -2.34
C GLN A 88 4.65 20.14 -1.08
N LEU A 89 4.90 19.59 0.11
CA LEU A 89 4.32 20.12 1.35
C LEU A 89 4.89 21.51 1.69
N PRO A 90 4.10 22.35 2.41
CA PRO A 90 4.62 23.57 3.03
C PRO A 90 5.89 23.29 3.86
N ALA A 91 6.83 24.23 3.87
CA ALA A 91 8.16 24.00 4.45
C ALA A 91 8.11 23.62 5.95
N ASP A 92 7.26 24.27 6.73
CA ASP A 92 7.01 24.01 8.15
C ASP A 92 6.44 22.59 8.38
N ARG A 93 5.48 22.19 7.54
CA ARG A 93 4.88 20.85 7.52
C ARG A 93 5.91 19.78 7.19
N ARG A 94 6.74 20.03 6.18
CA ARG A 94 7.81 19.11 5.74
C ARG A 94 8.88 18.95 6.82
N VAL A 95 9.36 20.04 7.42
CA VAL A 95 10.35 20.00 8.50
C VAL A 95 9.83 19.19 9.70
N SER A 96 8.58 19.44 10.12
CA SER A 96 7.96 18.71 11.23
C SER A 96 7.85 17.20 10.96
N LEU A 97 7.48 16.83 9.73
CA LEU A 97 7.43 15.43 9.31
C LEU A 97 8.82 14.78 9.30
N LEU A 98 9.84 15.47 8.75
CA LEU A 98 11.21 14.96 8.70
C LEU A 98 11.80 14.78 10.10
N HIS A 99 11.48 15.65 11.06
CA HIS A 99 11.85 15.47 12.46
C HIS A 99 11.26 14.19 13.05
N ARG A 100 9.95 13.96 12.89
CA ARG A 100 9.32 12.71 13.34
C ARG A 100 9.89 11.46 12.68
N LEU A 101 10.26 11.54 11.40
CA LEU A 101 10.95 10.45 10.71
C LEU A 101 12.33 10.18 11.32
N SER A 102 13.09 11.22 11.66
CA SER A 102 14.37 11.09 12.37
C SER A 102 14.19 10.44 13.74
N ASP A 103 13.22 10.91 14.54
CA ASP A 103 12.94 10.34 15.87
C ASP A 103 12.56 8.85 15.78
N THR A 104 11.70 8.50 14.81
CA THR A 104 11.32 7.10 14.55
C THR A 104 12.53 6.27 14.13
N LYS A 105 13.41 6.80 13.27
CA LYS A 105 14.66 6.12 12.88
C LYS A 105 15.54 5.83 14.09
N ASP A 106 15.73 6.79 14.98
CA ASP A 106 16.55 6.62 16.18
C ASP A 106 15.98 5.54 17.11
N ARG A 107 14.65 5.53 17.32
CA ARG A 107 13.98 4.48 18.10
C ARG A 107 14.13 3.10 17.47
N LEU A 108 14.06 2.99 16.15
CA LEU A 108 14.19 1.72 15.42
C LEU A 108 15.64 1.22 15.39
N LYS A 109 16.62 2.13 15.44
CA LYS A 109 18.04 1.76 15.62
C LYS A 109 18.29 1.24 17.03
N GLN A 110 17.74 1.87 18.05
CA GLN A 110 17.86 1.43 19.45
C GLN A 110 17.24 0.04 19.70
N SER A 111 16.34 -0.40 18.82
CA SER A 111 15.70 -1.72 18.87
C SER A 111 16.27 -2.72 17.85
N ASP A 112 17.40 -2.43 17.21
CA ASP A 112 18.03 -3.27 16.18
C ASP A 112 17.10 -3.65 15.01
N LEU A 113 16.09 -2.82 14.71
CA LEU A 113 15.14 -3.07 13.61
C LEU A 113 15.46 -2.29 12.36
N TRP A 114 16.13 -1.14 12.46
CA TRP A 114 16.42 -0.30 11.31
C TRP A 114 17.21 -1.05 10.23
N ASP A 115 18.30 -1.71 10.61
CA ASP A 115 19.18 -2.40 9.67
C ASP A 115 18.50 -3.62 9.04
N ARG A 116 17.76 -4.41 9.85
CA ARG A 116 16.98 -5.55 9.35
C ARG A 116 15.94 -5.15 8.30
N MET A 117 15.24 -4.05 8.54
CA MET A 117 14.28 -3.50 7.58
C MET A 117 14.99 -2.97 6.32
N ASN A 118 16.18 -2.38 6.47
CA ASN A 118 16.97 -1.89 5.35
C ASN A 118 17.43 -3.06 4.47
N ASP A 119 17.86 -4.18 5.07
CA ASP A 119 18.23 -5.38 4.33
C ASP A 119 17.07 -5.91 3.48
N VAL A 120 15.84 -5.88 4.00
CA VAL A 120 14.62 -6.23 3.24
C VAL A 120 14.39 -5.26 2.09
N ALA A 121 14.50 -3.95 2.32
CA ALA A 121 14.29 -2.94 1.28
C ALA A 121 15.34 -3.02 0.16
N GLU A 122 16.57 -3.40 0.50
CA GLU A 122 17.71 -3.56 -0.42
C GLU A 122 17.81 -4.94 -1.06
N ALA A 123 17.04 -5.93 -0.60
CA ALA A 123 17.14 -7.31 -1.04
C ALA A 123 17.14 -7.46 -2.57
N SER A 124 18.09 -8.23 -3.09
CA SER A 124 18.21 -8.56 -4.52
C SER A 124 17.34 -9.75 -4.94
N LYS A 125 16.57 -10.31 -4.01
CA LYS A 125 15.62 -11.39 -4.22
C LYS A 125 14.35 -11.11 -3.42
N GLN A 126 13.25 -11.74 -3.81
CA GLN A 126 12.04 -11.73 -3.02
C GLN A 126 12.33 -12.33 -1.64
N VAL A 127 11.97 -11.60 -0.59
CA VAL A 127 12.03 -12.07 0.79
C VAL A 127 10.72 -12.82 1.08
N PRO A 128 10.78 -14.08 1.52
CA PRO A 128 9.57 -14.85 1.85
C PRO A 128 8.93 -14.35 3.15
N ASP A 129 7.63 -14.60 3.31
CA ASP A 129 6.84 -14.05 4.43
C ASP A 129 7.38 -14.52 5.80
N GLU A 130 7.91 -15.75 5.89
CA GLU A 130 8.48 -16.30 7.11
C GLU A 130 9.70 -15.51 7.63
N GLU A 131 10.42 -14.83 6.73
CA GLU A 131 11.54 -13.95 7.09
C GLU A 131 11.07 -12.54 7.47
N LEU A 132 9.90 -12.11 6.96
CA LEU A 132 9.29 -10.81 7.25
C LEU A 132 8.53 -10.81 8.58
N ASP A 133 7.91 -11.93 8.94
CA ASP A 133 7.07 -12.06 10.14
C ASP A 133 7.77 -11.64 11.44
N PRO A 134 9.02 -12.06 11.72
CA PRO A 134 9.73 -11.60 12.91
C PRO A 134 9.97 -10.08 12.93
N ILE A 135 10.16 -9.45 11.77
CA ILE A 135 10.34 -7.99 11.65
C ILE A 135 9.01 -7.30 11.94
N ASN A 136 7.92 -7.77 11.34
CA ASN A 136 6.57 -7.25 11.55
C ASN A 136 6.14 -7.33 13.01
N GLN A 137 6.35 -8.49 13.66
CA GLN A 137 6.04 -8.71 15.07
C GLN A 137 6.87 -7.79 15.98
N SER A 138 8.18 -7.70 15.73
CA SER A 138 9.07 -6.84 16.52
C SER A 138 8.68 -5.36 16.38
N TYR A 139 8.39 -4.91 15.16
CA TYR A 139 7.94 -3.54 14.91
C TYR A 139 6.62 -3.24 15.63
N TYR A 140 5.64 -4.15 15.52
CA TYR A 140 4.34 -4.00 16.18
C TYR A 140 4.47 -3.94 17.71
N ALA A 141 5.36 -4.74 18.30
CA ALA A 141 5.60 -4.75 19.74
C ALA A 141 6.12 -3.39 20.28
N LEU A 142 6.84 -2.61 19.47
CA LEU A 142 7.35 -1.30 19.89
C LEU A 142 6.26 -0.23 20.02
N ARG A 143 5.09 -0.44 19.39
CA ARG A 143 3.94 0.49 19.39
C ARG A 143 4.32 1.93 19.02
N ILE A 144 5.34 2.08 18.17
CA ILE A 144 5.79 3.38 17.66
C ILE A 144 4.66 3.94 16.77
N PRO A 145 4.13 5.13 17.06
CA PRO A 145 3.21 5.79 16.14
C PRO A 145 3.91 6.06 14.80
N CYS A 146 3.21 5.81 13.70
CA CYS A 146 3.66 6.12 12.36
C CYS A 146 4.14 7.59 12.29
N SER A 147 5.30 7.84 11.68
CA SER A 147 5.91 9.18 11.58
C SER A 147 5.02 10.21 10.88
N TYR A 148 4.02 9.74 10.12
CA TYR A 148 3.05 10.56 9.41
C TYR A 148 1.78 10.82 10.22
N LEU A 149 1.66 10.34 11.45
CA LEU A 149 0.50 10.52 12.31
C LEU A 149 0.59 11.84 13.10
N GLU A 150 -0.50 12.59 13.16
CA GLU A 150 -0.66 13.80 13.95
C GLU A 150 -2.03 13.81 14.62
N ASN A 151 -2.07 13.85 15.94
CA ASN A 151 -3.33 13.80 16.71
C ASN A 151 -4.23 12.63 16.26
N GLU A 152 -3.64 11.44 16.11
CA GLU A 152 -4.29 10.21 15.61
C GLU A 152 -4.92 10.34 14.20
N THR A 153 -4.53 11.37 13.44
CA THR A 153 -4.95 11.57 12.04
C THR A 153 -3.72 11.57 11.12
N CYS A 154 -3.82 10.91 9.98
CA CYS A 154 -2.71 10.84 9.04
C CYS A 154 -2.48 12.21 8.37
N SER A 155 -1.30 12.80 8.54
CA SER A 155 -0.89 14.07 7.92
C SER A 155 -0.75 14.01 6.40
N ILE A 156 -0.69 12.79 5.84
CA ILE A 156 -0.62 12.52 4.40
C ILE A 156 -1.87 11.76 3.93
N TYR A 157 -3.04 12.02 4.53
CA TYR A 157 -4.26 11.21 4.33
C TYR A 157 -4.56 10.91 2.84
N GLU A 158 -4.42 11.93 1.98
CA GLU A 158 -4.62 11.84 0.53
C GLU A 158 -3.51 11.09 -0.22
N ALA A 159 -2.31 11.02 0.36
CA ALA A 159 -1.15 10.29 -0.16
C ALA A 159 -0.88 8.97 0.55
N ARG A 160 -1.79 8.50 1.42
CA ARG A 160 -1.64 7.21 2.12
C ARG A 160 -1.33 6.07 1.12
N PRO A 161 -0.34 5.21 1.44
CA PRO A 161 -0.07 3.99 0.69
C PRO A 161 -1.31 3.12 0.55
N ALA A 162 -1.37 2.28 -0.48
CA ALA A 162 -2.52 1.42 -0.71
C ALA A 162 -2.74 0.42 0.44
N ALA A 163 -1.67 -0.15 1.00
CA ALA A 163 -1.76 -1.02 2.18
C ALA A 163 -2.49 -0.35 3.38
N CYS A 164 -2.38 0.98 3.54
CA CYS A 164 -3.12 1.72 4.58
C CYS A 164 -4.61 1.90 4.28
N ARG A 165 -5.01 1.84 3.00
CA ARG A 165 -6.38 2.05 2.52
C ARG A 165 -7.16 0.74 2.47
N GLU A 166 -6.47 -0.33 2.14
CA GLU A 166 -7.02 -1.69 1.98
C GLU A 166 -7.31 -2.36 3.33
N LEU A 167 -6.77 -1.84 4.44
CA LEU A 167 -6.98 -2.42 5.77
C LEU A 167 -8.31 -1.97 6.40
N LEU A 168 -9.35 -2.76 6.18
CA LEU A 168 -10.67 -2.57 6.75
C LEU A 168 -11.08 -3.75 7.64
N VAL A 169 -11.87 -3.51 8.69
CA VAL A 169 -12.41 -4.56 9.56
C VAL A 169 -13.90 -4.35 9.84
N THR A 170 -14.61 -5.43 10.14
CA THR A 170 -16.04 -5.43 10.52
C THR A 170 -16.30 -5.70 12.01
N THR A 171 -15.25 -5.88 12.80
CA THR A 171 -15.30 -5.98 14.27
C THR A 171 -15.19 -4.60 14.93
N PRO A 172 -15.61 -4.42 16.20
CA PRO A 172 -15.44 -3.15 16.92
C PRO A 172 -14.00 -2.62 16.86
N ALA A 173 -13.84 -1.31 16.65
CA ALA A 173 -12.53 -0.67 16.45
C ALA A 173 -11.58 -0.85 17.64
N GLU A 174 -12.13 -1.02 18.84
CA GLU A 174 -11.39 -1.19 20.09
C GLU A 174 -10.54 -2.47 20.07
N LEU A 175 -10.98 -3.51 19.35
CA LEU A 175 -10.21 -4.75 19.20
C LEU A 175 -8.91 -4.52 18.43
N CYS A 176 -8.88 -3.56 17.51
CA CYS A 176 -7.68 -3.27 16.73
C CYS A 176 -6.52 -2.71 17.58
N GLN A 177 -6.77 -2.26 18.80
CA GLN A 177 -5.73 -1.75 19.69
C GLN A 177 -4.69 -2.82 20.05
N ASP A 178 -5.09 -4.09 20.07
CA ASP A 178 -4.17 -5.21 20.25
C ASP A 178 -4.58 -6.44 19.42
N LEU A 179 -4.02 -6.56 18.23
CA LEU A 179 -4.28 -7.64 17.28
C LEU A 179 -3.66 -8.98 17.69
N VAL A 180 -2.73 -8.99 18.66
CA VAL A 180 -2.16 -10.25 19.17
C VAL A 180 -3.15 -10.93 20.08
N GLN A 181 -3.86 -10.15 20.90
CA GLN A 181 -4.80 -10.67 21.89
C GLN A 181 -6.25 -10.68 21.40
N ASN A 182 -6.61 -9.75 20.52
CA ASN A 182 -7.98 -9.58 20.06
C ASN A 182 -8.12 -9.98 18.59
N PRO A 183 -8.89 -11.04 18.29
CA PRO A 183 -9.20 -11.37 16.91
C PRO A 183 -10.04 -10.26 16.29
N VAL A 184 -9.72 -9.93 15.04
CA VAL A 184 -10.50 -9.00 14.20
C VAL A 184 -10.94 -9.72 12.95
N THR A 185 -12.05 -9.27 12.35
CA THR A 185 -12.51 -9.78 11.06
C THR A 185 -12.14 -8.77 9.98
N PRO A 186 -11.06 -9.01 9.21
CA PRO A 186 -10.71 -8.14 8.10
C PRO A 186 -11.74 -8.25 6.98
N LEU A 187 -11.98 -7.14 6.30
CA LEU A 187 -12.68 -7.14 5.03
C LEU A 187 -11.77 -7.78 3.97
N PRO A 188 -12.30 -8.56 3.01
CA PRO A 188 -11.49 -9.08 1.93
C PRO A 188 -10.86 -7.96 1.08
N VAL A 189 -9.64 -8.19 0.58
CA VAL A 189 -8.92 -7.25 -0.28
C VAL A 189 -8.80 -7.87 -1.67
N SER A 190 -9.58 -7.38 -2.64
CA SER A 190 -9.63 -7.97 -3.98
C SER A 190 -8.36 -7.71 -4.81
N MET A 191 -7.66 -6.60 -4.54
CA MET A 191 -6.41 -6.23 -5.22
C MET A 191 -5.47 -5.58 -4.22
N ARG A 192 -4.25 -6.11 -4.09
CA ARG A 192 -3.19 -5.53 -3.25
C ARG A 192 -2.35 -4.60 -4.11
N ILE A 193 -2.70 -3.31 -4.14
CA ILE A 193 -2.14 -2.37 -5.11
C ILE A 193 -0.65 -2.16 -4.89
N SER A 194 -0.17 -2.15 -3.64
CA SER A 194 1.28 -2.10 -3.37
C SER A 194 2.01 -3.30 -3.98
N SER A 195 1.48 -4.51 -3.86
CA SER A 195 2.09 -5.69 -4.49
C SER A 195 2.06 -5.61 -6.02
N ILE A 196 0.95 -5.15 -6.60
CA ILE A 196 0.80 -4.96 -8.05
C ILE A 196 1.83 -3.96 -8.57
N LEU A 197 1.96 -2.79 -7.93
CA LEU A 197 2.94 -1.78 -8.32
C LEU A 197 4.38 -2.27 -8.14
N GLY A 198 4.64 -3.08 -7.11
CA GLY A 198 5.93 -3.74 -6.91
C GLY A 198 6.29 -4.71 -8.05
N LEU A 199 5.32 -5.49 -8.55
CA LEU A 199 5.51 -6.39 -9.68
C LEU A 199 5.72 -5.65 -11.00
N VAL A 200 4.95 -4.58 -11.23
CA VAL A 200 5.14 -3.70 -12.40
C VAL A 200 6.55 -3.11 -12.38
N TRP A 201 6.97 -2.58 -11.24
CA TRP A 201 8.33 -2.06 -11.06
C TRP A 201 9.37 -3.12 -11.40
N GLY A 202 9.29 -4.29 -10.75
CA GLY A 202 10.24 -5.37 -10.99
C GLY A 202 10.34 -5.81 -12.45
N THR A 203 9.21 -5.82 -13.16
CA THR A 203 9.18 -6.12 -14.61
C THR A 203 9.88 -5.03 -15.44
N LEU A 204 9.68 -3.75 -15.11
CA LEU A 204 10.27 -2.63 -15.84
C LEU A 204 11.77 -2.42 -15.56
N THR A 205 12.25 -2.89 -14.42
CA THR A 205 13.63 -2.71 -13.97
C THR A 205 14.45 -4.00 -13.97
N ASP A 206 13.86 -5.13 -14.35
CA ASP A 206 14.48 -6.46 -14.26
C ASP A 206 15.02 -6.74 -12.85
N SER A 207 14.20 -6.44 -11.85
CA SER A 207 14.53 -6.58 -10.44
C SER A 207 13.43 -7.32 -9.68
N PRO A 208 13.70 -7.92 -8.52
CA PRO A 208 12.62 -8.44 -7.69
C PRO A 208 11.65 -7.32 -7.28
N PRO A 209 10.36 -7.64 -7.04
CA PRO A 209 9.46 -6.73 -6.35
C PRO A 209 10.02 -6.40 -4.96
N ARG A 210 10.15 -5.10 -4.68
CA ARG A 210 10.65 -4.60 -3.39
C ARG A 210 9.50 -4.18 -2.50
N LEU A 211 9.62 -4.50 -1.22
CA LEU A 211 8.76 -3.96 -0.16
C LEU A 211 9.61 -3.03 0.70
N ILE A 212 9.30 -1.73 0.64
CA ILE A 212 10.02 -0.68 1.36
C ILE A 212 9.20 -0.32 2.60
N PRO A 213 9.74 -0.51 3.82
CA PRO A 213 9.05 -0.09 5.03
C PRO A 213 8.82 1.42 5.09
N LEU A 214 7.58 1.84 5.38
CA LEU A 214 7.17 3.24 5.41
C LEU A 214 8.09 4.19 6.22
N PRO A 215 8.65 3.80 7.39
CA PRO A 215 9.55 4.67 8.16
C PRO A 215 10.82 5.08 7.41
N MET A 216 11.28 4.28 6.44
CA MET A 216 12.50 4.55 5.66
C MET A 216 12.22 4.95 4.21
N ALA A 217 10.95 5.04 3.81
CA ALA A 217 10.55 5.29 2.42
C ALA A 217 11.22 6.54 1.81
N LEU A 218 11.26 7.68 2.51
CA LEU A 218 11.87 8.90 1.96
C LEU A 218 13.39 8.81 1.81
N GLU A 219 14.06 8.15 2.75
CA GLU A 219 15.51 7.92 2.71
C GLU A 219 15.86 6.95 1.59
N TRP A 220 15.09 5.86 1.47
CA TRP A 220 15.23 4.90 0.38
C TRP A 220 15.01 5.56 -0.98
N ALA A 221 13.95 6.36 -1.14
CA ALA A 221 13.67 7.11 -2.37
C ALA A 221 14.85 8.02 -2.76
N GLY A 222 15.47 8.69 -1.77
CA GLY A 222 16.64 9.54 -1.98
C GLY A 222 17.86 8.75 -2.48
N ARG A 223 18.07 7.53 -2.00
CA ARG A 223 19.16 6.64 -2.47
C ARG A 223 18.91 6.08 -3.87
N HIS A 224 17.67 6.08 -4.33
CA HIS A 224 17.24 5.54 -5.63
C HIS A 224 16.72 6.63 -6.58
N GLU A 225 17.21 7.86 -6.45
CA GLU A 225 16.74 9.01 -7.24
C GLU A 225 16.97 8.83 -8.75
N GLU A 226 18.04 8.16 -9.16
CA GLU A 226 18.30 7.87 -10.58
C GLU A 226 17.25 6.91 -11.16
N GLU A 227 16.87 5.89 -10.40
CA GLU A 227 15.82 4.96 -10.80
C GLU A 227 14.46 5.65 -10.89
N ALA A 228 14.15 6.54 -9.94
CA ALA A 228 12.91 7.32 -9.90
C ALA A 228 12.71 8.21 -11.15
N ARG A 229 13.80 8.70 -11.76
CA ARG A 229 13.76 9.56 -12.94
C ARG A 229 13.49 8.83 -14.25
N ARG A 230 13.52 7.49 -14.25
CA ARG A 230 13.22 6.71 -15.46
C ARG A 230 11.77 6.94 -15.89
N THR A 231 11.55 6.90 -17.20
CA THR A 231 10.24 7.14 -17.81
C THR A 231 9.89 6.04 -18.80
N TRP A 232 8.60 5.76 -18.93
CA TRP A 232 8.07 4.72 -19.82
C TRP A 232 6.84 5.24 -20.57
N PRO A 233 6.49 4.65 -21.74
CA PRO A 233 5.24 4.99 -22.41
C PRO A 233 4.05 4.76 -21.49
N GLY A 234 3.20 5.77 -21.31
CA GLY A 234 2.11 5.69 -20.32
C GLY A 234 1.11 4.58 -20.59
N SER A 235 0.79 4.28 -21.86
CA SER A 235 -0.06 3.14 -22.21
C SER A 235 0.54 1.82 -21.73
N SER A 236 1.85 1.62 -21.93
CA SER A 236 2.56 0.43 -21.45
C SER A 236 2.54 0.30 -19.93
N LEU A 237 2.61 1.42 -19.20
CA LEU A 237 2.47 1.40 -17.74
C LEU A 237 1.06 0.99 -17.30
N LEU A 238 0.03 1.50 -17.98
CA LEU A 238 -1.36 1.11 -17.71
C LEU A 238 -1.57 -0.38 -17.99
N ASP A 239 -1.12 -0.87 -19.16
CA ASP A 239 -1.25 -2.28 -19.54
C ASP A 239 -0.60 -3.20 -18.49
N GLN A 240 0.62 -2.89 -18.06
CA GLN A 240 1.32 -3.65 -17.01
C GLN A 240 0.55 -3.69 -15.69
N VAL A 241 -0.07 -2.57 -15.28
CA VAL A 241 -0.90 -2.51 -14.08
C VAL A 241 -2.14 -3.36 -14.24
N LEU A 242 -2.87 -3.24 -15.34
CA LEU A 242 -4.10 -3.99 -15.60
C LEU A 242 -3.85 -5.49 -15.70
N ASP A 243 -2.77 -5.90 -16.35
CA ASP A 243 -2.37 -7.31 -16.43
C ASP A 243 -2.10 -7.92 -15.05
N ASN A 244 -1.39 -7.19 -14.19
CA ASN A 244 -1.15 -7.64 -12.82
C ASN A 244 -2.43 -7.63 -11.96
N MET A 245 -3.31 -6.64 -12.13
CA MET A 245 -4.63 -6.62 -11.50
C MET A 245 -5.45 -7.84 -11.89
N TRP A 246 -5.51 -8.20 -13.18
CA TRP A 246 -6.22 -9.39 -13.63
C TRP A 246 -5.66 -10.68 -13.04
N ARG A 247 -4.34 -10.80 -12.91
CA ARG A 247 -3.71 -11.95 -12.24
C ARG A 247 -4.13 -12.07 -10.78
N PHE A 248 -4.11 -10.97 -10.02
CA PHE A 248 -4.57 -10.93 -8.63
C PHE A 248 -6.05 -11.31 -8.52
N LEU A 249 -6.91 -10.71 -9.34
CA LEU A 249 -8.34 -10.99 -9.33
C LEU A 249 -8.65 -12.45 -9.67
N SER A 250 -7.93 -13.04 -10.64
CA SER A 250 -8.08 -14.46 -11.00
C SER A 250 -7.73 -15.39 -9.82
N GLN A 251 -6.69 -15.07 -9.06
CA GLN A 251 -6.33 -15.80 -7.85
C GLN A 251 -7.40 -15.63 -6.76
N GLU A 252 -7.89 -14.41 -6.56
CA GLU A 252 -8.93 -14.13 -5.57
C GLU A 252 -10.24 -14.88 -5.85
N PHE A 253 -10.69 -14.95 -7.11
CA PHE A 253 -11.85 -15.77 -7.48
C PHE A 253 -11.63 -17.25 -7.13
N THR A 254 -10.43 -17.77 -7.38
CA THR A 254 -10.07 -19.16 -7.05
C THR A 254 -10.07 -19.40 -5.54
N ASN A 255 -9.50 -18.46 -4.77
CA ASN A 255 -9.38 -18.58 -3.33
C ASN A 255 -10.76 -18.53 -2.64
N ARG A 256 -11.64 -17.60 -3.03
CA ARG A 256 -12.98 -17.50 -2.45
C ARG A 256 -13.89 -18.64 -2.89
N GLY A 257 -13.83 -19.07 -4.15
CA GLY A 257 -14.57 -20.24 -4.61
C GLY A 257 -14.20 -21.53 -3.84
N ARG A 258 -12.94 -21.66 -3.39
CA ARG A 258 -12.49 -22.76 -2.52
C ARG A 258 -12.97 -22.62 -1.07
N ALA A 259 -13.09 -21.41 -0.56
CA ALA A 259 -13.61 -21.16 0.79
C ALA A 259 -15.10 -21.49 0.86
N ASP A 260 -15.90 -20.99 -0.09
CA ASP A 260 -17.35 -21.26 -0.16
C ASP A 260 -17.68 -22.75 -0.38
N GLY A 261 -16.75 -23.51 -0.98
CA GLY A 261 -16.88 -24.96 -1.20
C GLY A 261 -16.45 -25.83 -0.02
N LYS A 262 -15.78 -25.27 1.01
CA LYS A 262 -15.42 -26.00 2.24
C LYS A 262 -16.50 -25.95 3.32
N ASP A 263 -17.42 -24.99 3.22
CA ASP A 263 -18.56 -24.82 4.13
C ASP A 263 -19.86 -25.53 3.63
N ARG A 264 -19.74 -26.42 2.64
CA ARG A 264 -20.82 -27.28 2.10
C ARG A 264 -20.48 -28.75 2.27
#